data_AF-A0A523IXY3-F1
#
_entry.id   AF-A0A523IXY3-F1
#
_cell.length_a   1.000
_cell.length_b   1.000
_cell.length_c   1.000
_cell.angle_alpha   90.00
_cell.angle_beta   90.00
_cell.angle_gamma   90.00
#
_symmetry.space_group_name_H-M   'P 1'
#
loop_
_entity.id
_entity.type
_entity.pdbx_description
1 polymer ?
#
loop_
_entity_poly.entity_id
_entity_poly.type
_entity_poly.pdbx_seq_one_letter_code
_entity_poly.pdbx_strand_id
1 'polypeptide(L)'
;MQRFVLTILFLVVLSNANYAQVDVSGLTPKQQNRIKQILAARQCPCGCDMTIATCLVDDPTCETSPELARKIIDEVINETPKIDLKRIDISHLSKEQQLEIYKVLSSNNCTCECGMTIATCLVDDPTCETSPELARKVVDEIINETPKIDLKRVDISHLSNEQQVEVYKVLSSKNCTCGCGMTLAKCLVDDPTCDVSPKLAMAEIKRSAPEKSGPTPGASIARRLKSDRGKWYKEVVGKQLVYIYVGNGYRKKEKIWLCSDGTFQSSGYGGSISSLGSVAFSDGGRHGNWAVNSDILTLAFGNGSSAKYKLSLYDGFLYLDNTRYFRTANDVCK
;
A
#
# COMPACT_ATOMS: atom_id res chain seq x y z
N MET A 1 -56.07 10.87 -15.55
CA MET A 1 -54.71 10.36 -15.90
C MET A 1 -53.74 11.52 -16.15
N GLN A 2 -53.50 12.39 -15.16
CA GLN A 2 -52.64 13.58 -15.35
C GLN A 2 -51.80 13.94 -14.11
N ARG A 3 -51.89 13.12 -13.05
CA ARG A 3 -51.12 13.27 -11.80
C ARG A 3 -49.99 12.25 -11.64
N PHE A 4 -49.90 11.25 -12.52
CA PHE A 4 -48.85 10.22 -12.47
C PHE A 4 -47.62 10.54 -13.34
N VAL A 5 -47.74 11.48 -14.27
CA VAL A 5 -46.64 11.84 -15.18
C VAL A 5 -45.68 12.86 -14.54
N LEU A 6 -46.17 13.73 -13.64
CA LEU A 6 -45.34 14.75 -13.00
C LEU A 6 -44.36 14.19 -11.96
N THR A 7 -44.70 13.09 -11.29
CA THR A 7 -43.83 12.48 -10.27
C THR A 7 -42.67 11.69 -10.87
N ILE A 8 -42.82 11.20 -12.10
CA ILE A 8 -41.75 10.50 -12.83
C ILE A 8 -40.77 11.51 -13.43
N LEU A 9 -41.20 12.74 -13.73
CA LEU A 9 -40.30 13.77 -14.24
C LEU A 9 -39.32 14.32 -13.18
N PHE A 10 -39.69 14.31 -11.89
CA PHE A 10 -38.78 14.72 -10.81
C PHE A 10 -37.72 13.65 -10.45
N LEU A 11 -37.98 12.37 -10.75
CA LEU A 11 -37.03 11.28 -10.48
C LEU A 11 -35.99 11.10 -11.61
N VAL A 12 -36.22 11.62 -12.81
CA VAL A 12 -35.31 11.42 -13.95
C VAL A 12 -34.28 12.54 -14.13
N VAL A 13 -34.48 13.73 -13.53
CA VAL A 13 -33.50 14.84 -13.63
C VAL A 13 -32.30 14.68 -12.67
N LEU A 14 -32.35 13.76 -11.71
CA LEU A 14 -31.24 13.49 -10.78
C LEU A 14 -30.14 12.56 -11.35
N SER A 15 -30.14 12.31 -12.65
CA SER A 15 -29.19 11.38 -13.28
C SER A 15 -27.91 12.04 -13.80
N ASN A 16 -27.83 13.37 -13.90
CA ASN A 16 -26.59 14.06 -14.36
C ASN A 16 -26.48 15.48 -13.79
N ALA A 17 -26.47 15.65 -12.47
CA ALA A 17 -26.01 16.91 -11.87
C ALA A 17 -24.49 17.01 -12.10
N ASN A 18 -24.12 17.54 -13.26
CA ASN A 18 -22.77 17.95 -13.57
C ASN A 18 -22.54 19.25 -12.79
N TYR A 19 -21.91 19.16 -11.62
CA TYR A 19 -21.47 20.35 -10.87
C TYR A 19 -20.36 21.01 -11.69
N ALA A 20 -20.71 21.81 -12.69
CA ALA A 20 -19.80 22.25 -13.76
C ALA A 20 -18.51 22.93 -13.26
N GLN A 21 -18.51 23.42 -12.02
CA GLN A 21 -17.39 24.10 -11.38
C GLN A 21 -16.52 23.19 -10.47
N VAL A 22 -16.94 21.95 -10.22
CA VAL A 22 -16.31 21.03 -9.26
C VAL A 22 -16.29 19.60 -9.80
N ASP A 23 -15.08 19.09 -10.06
CA ASP A 23 -14.90 17.73 -10.60
C ASP A 23 -15.04 16.67 -9.50
N VAL A 24 -16.04 15.80 -9.64
CA VAL A 24 -16.30 14.64 -8.79
C VAL A 24 -16.18 13.31 -9.55
N SER A 25 -15.76 13.36 -10.81
CA SER A 25 -15.69 12.19 -11.71
C SER A 25 -14.66 11.15 -11.27
N GLY A 26 -13.61 11.58 -10.55
CA GLY A 26 -12.57 10.72 -9.98
C GLY A 26 -12.94 10.03 -8.66
N LEU A 27 -14.16 10.23 -8.14
CA LEU A 27 -14.60 9.72 -6.85
C LEU A 27 -15.42 8.42 -6.96
N THR A 28 -15.41 7.60 -5.92
CA THR A 28 -16.24 6.37 -5.87
C THR A 28 -17.74 6.72 -5.83
N PRO A 29 -18.65 5.84 -6.30
CA PRO A 29 -20.09 6.10 -6.23
C PRO A 29 -20.61 6.42 -4.82
N LYS A 30 -20.01 5.81 -3.79
CA LYS A 30 -20.33 6.09 -2.39
C LYS A 30 -19.92 7.50 -1.97
N GLN A 31 -18.71 7.93 -2.31
CA GLN A 31 -18.23 9.30 -2.06
C GLN A 31 -19.10 10.31 -2.82
N GLN A 32 -19.39 10.07 -4.10
CA GLN A 32 -20.26 10.92 -4.90
C GLN A 32 -21.65 11.08 -4.27
N ASN A 33 -22.27 9.97 -3.85
CA ASN A 33 -23.59 10.02 -3.19
C ASN A 33 -23.53 10.77 -1.85
N ARG A 34 -22.47 10.60 -1.08
CA ARG A 34 -22.27 11.32 0.19
C ARG A 34 -22.11 12.81 -0.04
N ILE A 35 -21.28 13.21 -1.00
CA ILE A 35 -21.08 14.61 -1.39
C ILE A 35 -22.41 15.23 -1.85
N LYS A 36 -23.14 14.54 -2.75
CA LYS A 36 -24.46 15.00 -3.21
C LYS A 36 -25.42 15.26 -2.06
N GLN A 37 -25.51 14.35 -1.08
CA GLN A 37 -26.35 14.52 0.10
C GLN A 37 -25.95 15.74 0.94
N ILE A 38 -24.65 15.94 1.17
CA ILE A 38 -24.16 17.07 1.98
C ILE A 38 -24.43 18.40 1.27
N LEU A 39 -24.13 18.48 -0.03
CA LEU A 39 -24.35 19.70 -0.82
C LEU A 39 -25.83 20.08 -0.94
N ALA A 40 -26.71 19.07 -1.07
CA ALA A 40 -28.15 19.30 -1.15
C ALA A 40 -28.79 19.65 0.21
N ALA A 41 -28.13 19.34 1.33
CA ALA A 41 -28.65 19.60 2.67
C ALA A 41 -28.15 20.91 3.30
N ARG A 42 -26.96 21.39 2.92
CA ARG A 42 -26.36 22.60 3.50
C ARG A 42 -26.77 23.85 2.71
N GLN A 43 -27.15 24.90 3.42
CA GLN A 43 -27.41 26.23 2.82
C GLN A 43 -26.10 26.94 2.44
N CYS A 44 -26.12 27.71 1.35
CA CYS A 44 -25.02 28.59 0.99
C CYS A 44 -25.04 29.85 1.89
N PRO A 45 -23.95 30.19 2.59
CA PRO A 45 -23.88 31.40 3.42
C PRO A 45 -23.69 32.69 2.59
N CYS A 46 -23.69 32.59 1.27
CA CYS A 46 -23.51 33.71 0.34
C CYS A 46 -24.74 34.65 0.25
N GLY A 47 -25.81 34.39 1.01
CA GLY A 47 -27.00 35.24 1.07
C GLY A 47 -28.04 34.97 -0.03
N CYS A 48 -27.91 33.88 -0.79
CA CYS A 48 -28.81 33.53 -1.89
C CYS A 48 -29.99 32.63 -1.49
N ASP A 49 -30.15 32.33 -0.19
CA ASP A 49 -31.19 31.46 0.39
C ASP A 49 -31.31 30.04 -0.22
N MET A 50 -30.33 29.63 -1.03
CA MET A 50 -30.28 28.34 -1.72
C MET A 50 -29.36 27.35 -1.02
N THR A 51 -29.51 26.05 -1.34
CA THR A 51 -28.54 25.02 -0.94
C THR A 51 -27.23 25.19 -1.72
N ILE A 52 -26.12 24.66 -1.21
CA ILE A 52 -24.84 24.67 -1.93
C ILE A 52 -25.00 23.99 -3.30
N ALA A 53 -25.73 22.86 -3.35
CA ALA A 53 -25.98 22.15 -4.61
C ALA A 53 -26.73 23.01 -5.64
N THR A 54 -27.78 23.72 -5.21
CA THR A 54 -28.57 24.62 -6.08
C THR A 54 -27.75 25.83 -6.50
N CYS A 55 -27.04 26.46 -5.56
CA CYS A 55 -26.23 27.65 -5.81
C CYS A 55 -25.09 27.39 -6.81
N LEU A 56 -24.47 26.19 -6.80
CA LEU A 56 -23.45 25.80 -7.79
C LEU A 56 -23.94 25.78 -9.25
N VAL A 57 -25.25 25.62 -9.45
CA VAL A 57 -25.88 25.52 -10.78
C VAL A 57 -26.48 26.86 -11.18
N ASP A 58 -27.22 27.49 -10.25
CA ASP A 58 -28.09 28.62 -10.57
C ASP A 58 -27.38 29.98 -10.41
N ASP A 59 -26.26 30.05 -9.68
CA ASP A 59 -25.46 31.28 -9.53
C ASP A 59 -23.97 31.04 -9.86
N PRO A 60 -23.57 31.22 -11.12
CA PRO A 60 -22.19 31.04 -11.54
C PRO A 60 -21.23 32.14 -11.05
N THR A 61 -21.75 33.22 -10.46
CA THR A 61 -20.95 34.33 -9.93
C THR A 61 -20.60 34.20 -8.45
N CYS A 62 -21.21 33.24 -7.75
CA CYS A 62 -20.94 32.96 -6.35
C CYS A 62 -19.58 32.27 -6.17
N GLU A 63 -18.62 32.96 -5.56
CA GLU A 63 -17.29 32.40 -5.24
C GLU A 63 -17.30 31.46 -4.02
N THR A 64 -18.27 31.65 -3.11
CA THR A 64 -18.34 30.91 -1.83
C THR A 64 -18.80 29.46 -2.03
N SER A 65 -19.75 29.23 -2.94
CA SER A 65 -20.34 27.90 -3.14
C SER A 65 -19.33 26.85 -3.67
N PRO A 66 -18.48 27.18 -4.68
CA PRO A 66 -17.41 26.28 -5.14
C PRO A 66 -16.34 25.98 -4.10
N GLU A 67 -15.95 26.97 -3.28
CA GLU A 67 -14.97 26.79 -2.22
C GLU A 67 -15.47 25.79 -1.16
N LEU A 68 -16.71 25.99 -0.69
CA LEU A 68 -17.34 25.08 0.27
C LEU A 68 -17.51 23.68 -0.30
N ALA A 69 -17.87 23.56 -1.58
CA ALA A 69 -17.99 22.27 -2.23
C ALA A 69 -16.65 21.51 -2.31
N ARG A 70 -15.55 22.20 -2.64
CA ARG A 70 -14.19 21.60 -2.61
C ARG A 70 -13.80 21.15 -1.23
N LYS A 71 -14.05 21.98 -0.20
CA LYS A 71 -13.78 21.60 1.19
C LYS A 71 -14.57 20.37 1.64
N ILE A 72 -15.84 20.26 1.27
CA ILE A 72 -16.67 19.08 1.54
C ILE A 72 -16.13 17.84 0.81
N ILE A 73 -15.65 18.01 -0.43
CA ILE A 73 -15.02 16.92 -1.18
C ILE A 73 -13.74 16.47 -0.48
N ASP A 74 -12.88 17.38 -0.07
CA ASP A 74 -11.66 17.06 0.68
C ASP A 74 -11.98 16.39 2.01
N GLU A 75 -13.02 16.85 2.73
CA GLU A 75 -13.52 16.20 3.94
C GLU A 75 -13.99 14.77 3.66
N VAL A 76 -14.75 14.52 2.58
CA VAL A 76 -15.25 13.17 2.23
C VAL A 76 -14.15 12.26 1.66
N ILE A 77 -13.14 12.82 0.98
CA ILE A 77 -11.96 12.08 0.53
C ILE A 77 -11.11 11.66 1.74
N ASN A 78 -10.96 12.55 2.72
CA ASN A 78 -10.12 12.35 3.91
C ASN A 78 -10.90 11.81 5.12
N GLU A 79 -12.22 11.60 5.01
CA GLU A 79 -13.04 10.94 6.02
C GLU A 79 -12.42 9.55 6.24
N THR A 80 -11.80 9.36 7.41
CA THR A 80 -11.34 8.04 7.82
C THR A 80 -12.57 7.13 7.75
N PRO A 81 -12.53 6.03 6.98
CA PRO A 81 -13.67 5.13 6.92
C PRO A 81 -14.01 4.75 8.36
N LYS A 82 -15.28 4.88 8.77
CA LYS A 82 -15.73 4.10 9.92
C LYS A 82 -15.61 2.65 9.46
N ILE A 83 -14.49 2.02 9.83
CA ILE A 83 -14.20 0.63 9.51
C ILE A 83 -15.07 -0.21 10.44
N ASP A 84 -16.37 -0.23 10.16
CA ASP A 84 -17.32 -1.14 10.79
C ASP A 84 -17.39 -2.39 9.94
N LEU A 85 -16.40 -3.27 10.13
CA LEU A 85 -16.33 -4.56 9.45
C LEU A 85 -17.16 -5.62 10.18
N LYS A 86 -18.29 -5.22 10.82
CA LYS A 86 -19.40 -5.96 11.51
C LYS A 86 -19.18 -7.40 12.00
N ARG A 87 -18.57 -8.23 11.19
CA ARG A 87 -18.24 -9.66 11.40
C ARG A 87 -16.78 -9.89 11.87
N ILE A 88 -15.93 -8.86 11.95
CA ILE A 88 -14.61 -8.89 12.61
C ILE A 88 -14.42 -7.70 13.54
N ASP A 89 -13.87 -7.94 14.74
CA ASP A 89 -13.51 -6.88 15.67
C ASP A 89 -12.03 -6.52 15.51
N ILE A 90 -11.77 -5.28 15.08
CA ILE A 90 -10.43 -4.70 14.99
C ILE A 90 -10.31 -3.42 15.83
N SER A 91 -11.30 -3.14 16.68
CA SER A 91 -11.38 -1.89 17.46
C SER A 91 -10.22 -1.72 18.44
N HIS A 92 -9.59 -2.82 18.85
CA HIS A 92 -8.44 -2.87 19.73
C HIS A 92 -7.09 -2.53 19.05
N LEU A 93 -7.07 -2.38 17.72
CA LEU A 93 -5.86 -2.09 16.93
C LEU A 93 -5.60 -0.59 16.80
N SER A 94 -4.36 -0.22 16.47
CA SER A 94 -4.03 1.19 16.17
C SER A 94 -4.76 1.66 14.91
N LYS A 95 -4.99 2.98 14.79
CA LYS A 95 -5.67 3.56 13.63
C LYS A 95 -4.91 3.27 12.33
N GLU A 96 -3.59 3.25 12.38
CA GLU A 96 -2.71 2.91 11.26
C GLU A 96 -2.90 1.46 10.84
N GLN A 97 -2.95 0.53 11.81
CA GLN A 97 -3.21 -0.89 11.55
C GLN A 97 -4.61 -1.12 10.97
N GLN A 98 -5.63 -0.50 11.56
CA GLN A 98 -7.01 -0.56 11.06
C GLN A 98 -7.10 -0.06 9.62
N LEU A 99 -6.44 1.06 9.30
CA LEU A 99 -6.41 1.62 7.96
C LEU A 99 -5.73 0.69 6.96
N GLU A 100 -4.61 0.07 7.32
CA GLU A 100 -3.91 -0.89 6.46
C GLU A 100 -4.76 -2.15 6.22
N ILE A 101 -5.37 -2.69 7.28
CA ILE A 101 -6.31 -3.83 7.19
C ILE A 101 -7.43 -3.50 6.20
N TYR A 102 -8.09 -2.36 6.37
CA TYR A 102 -9.19 -1.95 5.51
C TYR A 102 -8.76 -1.81 4.03
N LYS A 103 -7.58 -1.24 3.76
CA LYS A 103 -7.04 -1.12 2.40
C LYS A 103 -6.83 -2.48 1.73
N VAL A 104 -6.27 -3.44 2.46
CA VAL A 104 -6.03 -4.80 1.95
C VAL A 104 -7.37 -5.49 1.66
N LEU A 105 -8.33 -5.44 2.58
CA LEU A 105 -9.64 -6.07 2.40
C LEU A 105 -10.44 -5.44 1.26
N SER A 106 -10.31 -4.14 1.05
CA SER A 106 -11.02 -3.41 -0.01
C SER A 106 -10.38 -3.55 -1.40
N SER A 107 -9.16 -4.08 -1.49
CA SER A 107 -8.42 -4.23 -2.75
C SER A 107 -8.34 -5.67 -3.25
N ASN A 108 -8.67 -6.64 -2.40
CA ASN A 108 -8.63 -8.06 -2.74
C ASN A 108 -10.05 -8.63 -2.84
N ASN A 109 -10.27 -9.49 -3.83
CA ASN A 109 -11.57 -10.11 -4.08
C ASN A 109 -11.81 -11.26 -3.09
N CYS A 110 -13.06 -11.39 -2.66
CA CYS A 110 -13.50 -12.56 -1.92
C CYS A 110 -13.59 -13.76 -2.88
N THR A 111 -13.29 -14.96 -2.37
CA THR A 111 -13.26 -16.18 -3.18
C THR A 111 -14.57 -16.96 -3.18
N CYS A 112 -15.63 -16.39 -2.58
CA CYS A 112 -16.98 -16.94 -2.60
C CYS A 112 -17.72 -16.86 -3.95
N GLU A 113 -17.02 -16.60 -5.06
CA GLU A 113 -17.59 -16.38 -6.42
C GLU A 113 -18.61 -15.23 -6.52
N CYS A 114 -18.82 -14.50 -5.43
CA CYS A 114 -19.71 -13.37 -5.23
C CYS A 114 -19.29 -12.08 -5.97
N GLY A 115 -18.11 -12.06 -6.62
CA GLY A 115 -17.63 -10.92 -7.42
C GLY A 115 -17.28 -9.65 -6.65
N MET A 116 -17.32 -9.70 -5.31
CA MET A 116 -17.09 -8.57 -4.41
C MET A 116 -15.68 -8.58 -3.80
N THR A 117 -15.22 -7.43 -3.29
CA THR A 117 -14.02 -7.35 -2.44
C THR A 117 -14.28 -8.03 -1.09
N ILE A 118 -13.23 -8.42 -0.36
CA ILE A 118 -13.38 -9.01 0.98
C ILE A 118 -14.11 -8.02 1.90
N ALA A 119 -13.76 -6.73 1.85
CA ALA A 119 -14.43 -5.69 2.65
C ALA A 119 -15.92 -5.52 2.29
N THR A 120 -16.26 -5.53 1.01
CA THR A 120 -17.66 -5.42 0.56
C THR A 120 -18.45 -6.66 0.95
N CYS A 121 -17.90 -7.85 0.70
CA CYS A 121 -18.53 -9.12 1.05
C CYS A 121 -18.74 -9.27 2.57
N LEU A 122 -17.81 -8.76 3.39
CA LEU A 122 -17.97 -8.69 4.86
C LEU A 122 -19.24 -7.97 5.32
N VAL A 123 -19.68 -6.96 4.56
CA VAL A 123 -20.82 -6.12 4.92
C VAL A 123 -22.10 -6.56 4.24
N ASP A 124 -22.03 -6.88 2.95
CA ASP A 124 -23.20 -7.02 2.09
C ASP A 124 -23.71 -8.47 2.01
N ASP A 125 -22.87 -9.46 2.35
CA ASP A 125 -23.24 -10.88 2.34
C ASP A 125 -23.00 -11.52 3.72
N PRO A 126 -24.02 -11.58 4.60
CA PRO A 126 -23.89 -12.18 5.91
C PRO A 126 -23.76 -13.72 5.89
N THR A 127 -24.12 -14.39 4.78
CA THR A 127 -24.07 -15.86 4.68
C THR A 127 -22.73 -16.38 4.17
N CYS A 128 -21.89 -15.53 3.59
CA CYS A 128 -20.54 -15.90 3.18
C CYS A 128 -19.64 -16.19 4.39
N GLU A 129 -19.24 -17.44 4.58
CA GLU A 129 -18.27 -17.86 5.62
C GLU A 129 -16.80 -17.57 5.24
N THR A 130 -16.50 -17.48 3.95
CA THR A 130 -15.14 -17.25 3.42
C THR A 130 -14.61 -15.85 3.74
N SER A 131 -15.46 -14.81 3.66
CA SER A 131 -15.02 -13.43 3.84
C SER A 131 -14.50 -13.13 5.27
N PRO A 132 -15.15 -13.57 6.37
CA PRO A 132 -14.58 -13.47 7.71
C PRO A 132 -13.25 -14.20 7.88
N GLU A 133 -13.09 -15.39 7.29
CA GLU A 133 -11.85 -16.17 7.41
C GLU A 133 -10.67 -15.45 6.72
N LEU A 134 -10.87 -15.01 5.47
CA LEU A 134 -9.87 -14.23 4.74
C LEU A 134 -9.49 -12.95 5.48
N ALA A 135 -10.47 -12.31 6.12
CA ALA A 135 -10.22 -11.07 6.83
C ALA A 135 -9.43 -11.26 8.12
N ARG A 136 -9.69 -12.33 8.89
CA ARG A 136 -8.89 -12.68 10.07
C ARG A 136 -7.43 -12.96 9.70
N LYS A 137 -7.18 -13.69 8.60
CA LYS A 137 -5.82 -13.92 8.10
C LYS A 137 -5.07 -12.62 7.82
N VAL A 138 -5.72 -11.64 7.18
CA VAL A 138 -5.13 -10.32 6.93
C VAL A 138 -4.81 -9.58 8.24
N VAL A 139 -5.71 -9.65 9.24
CA VAL A 139 -5.50 -9.03 10.56
C VAL A 139 -4.28 -9.64 11.26
N ASP A 140 -4.18 -10.97 11.31
CA ASP A 140 -3.07 -11.68 11.95
C ASP A 140 -1.72 -11.34 11.30
N GLU A 141 -1.69 -11.19 9.97
CA GLU A 141 -0.48 -10.82 9.24
C GLU A 141 -0.01 -9.40 9.57
N ILE A 142 -0.93 -8.44 9.73
CA ILE A 142 -0.62 -7.03 10.01
C ILE A 142 -0.24 -6.79 11.48
N ILE A 143 -0.87 -7.48 12.43
CA ILE A 143 -0.55 -7.34 13.87
C ILE A 143 0.89 -7.82 14.16
N ASN A 144 1.38 -8.79 13.41
CA ASN A 144 2.68 -9.38 13.61
C ASN A 144 3.85 -8.59 12.98
N GLU A 145 3.75 -7.26 12.77
CA GLU A 145 4.82 -6.31 12.35
C GLU A 145 5.02 -5.16 13.42
N THR A 146 5.92 -5.17 14.43
CA THR A 146 7.25 -4.46 14.51
C THR A 146 7.81 -4.52 15.97
N PRO A 147 9.15 -4.65 16.20
CA PRO A 147 9.79 -3.84 17.25
C PRO A 147 11.02 -3.06 16.74
N LYS A 148 11.24 -1.87 17.30
CA LYS A 148 12.40 -1.00 17.06
C LYS A 148 13.61 -1.53 17.85
N ILE A 149 14.75 -1.77 17.19
CA ILE A 149 15.98 -2.28 17.84
C ILE A 149 16.79 -1.09 18.38
N ASP A 150 16.97 -1.01 19.70
CA ASP A 150 17.79 0.00 20.37
C ASP A 150 18.92 -0.69 21.15
N LEU A 151 20.15 -0.54 20.66
CA LEU A 151 21.36 -1.12 21.27
C LEU A 151 22.00 -0.21 22.33
N LYS A 152 21.38 0.92 22.71
CA LYS A 152 21.73 1.91 23.75
C LYS A 152 23.13 2.50 23.75
N ARG A 153 24.17 1.66 23.72
CA ARG A 153 25.59 2.00 23.89
C ARG A 153 26.40 2.02 22.60
N VAL A 154 25.79 1.63 21.47
CA VAL A 154 26.41 1.71 20.14
C VAL A 154 25.44 2.39 19.19
N ASP A 155 25.89 3.50 18.58
CA ASP A 155 25.11 4.19 17.57
C ASP A 155 25.21 3.45 16.24
N ILE A 156 24.08 2.95 15.78
CA ILE A 156 23.90 2.32 14.47
C ILE A 156 22.87 3.07 13.63
N SER A 157 22.48 4.28 14.05
CA SER A 157 21.46 5.08 13.36
C SER A 157 21.88 5.52 11.96
N HIS A 158 23.19 5.59 11.71
CA HIS A 158 23.80 5.83 10.40
C HIS A 158 23.74 4.61 9.45
N LEU A 159 23.42 3.43 9.96
CA LEU A 159 23.23 2.21 9.18
C LEU A 159 21.77 2.12 8.72
N SER A 160 21.54 1.55 7.52
CA SER A 160 20.18 1.21 7.10
C SER A 160 19.56 0.22 8.08
N ASN A 161 18.23 0.18 8.20
CA ASN A 161 17.61 -0.75 9.16
C ASN A 161 17.95 -2.22 8.85
N GLU A 162 18.25 -2.58 7.60
CA GLU A 162 18.80 -3.89 7.23
C GLU A 162 20.20 -4.14 7.79
N GLN A 163 21.09 -3.14 7.70
CA GLN A 163 22.41 -3.20 8.32
C GLN A 163 22.31 -3.25 9.84
N GLN A 164 21.36 -2.53 10.46
CA GLN A 164 21.09 -2.58 11.90
C GLN A 164 20.64 -3.97 12.36
N VAL A 165 19.77 -4.63 11.59
CA VAL A 165 19.30 -6.01 11.89
C VAL A 165 20.43 -7.03 11.71
N GLU A 166 21.25 -6.89 10.67
CA GLU A 166 22.38 -7.81 10.46
C GLU A 166 23.44 -7.66 11.55
N VAL A 167 23.75 -6.41 11.90
CA VAL A 167 24.57 -6.09 13.07
C VAL A 167 23.96 -6.70 14.33
N TYR A 168 22.67 -6.52 14.58
CA TYR A 168 22.01 -7.08 15.76
C TYR A 168 22.11 -8.61 15.82
N LYS A 169 21.97 -9.33 14.71
CA LYS A 169 22.13 -10.80 14.67
C LYS A 169 23.56 -11.25 14.92
N VAL A 170 24.54 -10.58 14.32
CA VAL A 170 25.96 -10.86 14.56
C VAL A 170 26.28 -10.65 16.04
N LEU A 171 25.77 -9.57 16.64
CA LEU A 171 25.96 -9.29 18.05
C LEU A 171 25.16 -10.24 18.97
N SER A 172 24.00 -10.72 18.52
CA SER A 172 23.19 -11.67 19.28
C SER A 172 23.71 -13.11 19.22
N SER A 173 24.52 -13.46 18.21
CA SER A 173 25.12 -14.79 18.07
C SER A 173 26.51 -14.90 18.71
N LYS A 174 27.13 -13.77 19.04
CA LYS A 174 28.46 -13.71 19.66
C LYS A 174 28.37 -13.48 21.16
N ASN A 175 29.17 -14.21 21.92
CA ASN A 175 29.28 -14.01 23.37
C ASN A 175 30.19 -12.84 23.69
N CYS A 176 29.84 -12.08 24.73
CA CYS A 176 30.74 -11.09 25.30
C CYS A 176 31.85 -11.77 26.10
N THR A 177 33.09 -11.29 25.95
CA THR A 177 34.27 -11.85 26.62
C THR A 177 34.61 -11.18 27.95
N CYS A 178 33.75 -10.28 28.46
CA CYS A 178 33.95 -9.64 29.76
C CYS A 178 33.65 -10.54 30.98
N GLY A 179 33.24 -11.80 30.75
CA GLY A 179 32.90 -12.75 31.81
C GLY A 179 31.43 -12.75 32.24
N CYS A 180 30.56 -11.94 31.61
CA CYS A 180 29.15 -11.83 32.00
C CYS A 180 28.24 -12.98 31.51
N GLY A 181 28.76 -13.89 30.67
CA GLY A 181 27.99 -15.02 30.13
C GLY A 181 26.85 -14.65 29.16
N MET A 182 26.77 -13.40 28.72
CA MET A 182 25.72 -12.90 27.81
C MET A 182 26.23 -12.75 26.36
N THR A 183 25.30 -12.65 25.42
CA THR A 183 25.61 -12.24 24.04
C THR A 183 26.01 -10.78 23.99
N LEU A 184 26.74 -10.35 22.94
CA LEU A 184 27.16 -8.96 22.78
C LEU A 184 25.95 -8.03 22.74
N ALA A 185 24.90 -8.38 21.99
CA ALA A 185 23.67 -7.59 21.93
C ALA A 185 23.01 -7.42 23.31
N LYS A 186 22.89 -8.51 24.07
CA LYS A 186 22.30 -8.46 25.42
C LYS A 186 23.17 -7.68 26.39
N CYS A 187 24.49 -7.88 26.35
CA CYS A 187 25.44 -7.17 27.21
C CYS A 187 25.44 -5.65 26.95
N LEU A 188 25.27 -5.20 25.70
CA LEU A 188 25.16 -3.77 25.35
C LEU A 188 23.94 -3.09 25.98
N VAL A 189 22.86 -3.85 26.18
CA VAL A 189 21.59 -3.33 26.73
C VAL A 189 21.56 -3.43 28.26
N ASP A 190 22.06 -4.55 28.80
CA ASP A 190 21.83 -4.95 30.19
C ASP A 190 23.02 -4.62 31.13
N ASP A 191 24.23 -4.42 30.60
CA ASP A 191 25.41 -4.08 31.40
C ASP A 191 26.04 -2.76 30.95
N PRO A 192 25.72 -1.63 31.61
CA PRO A 192 26.30 -0.33 31.30
C PRO A 192 27.76 -0.18 31.76
N THR A 193 28.26 -1.07 32.62
CA THR A 193 29.62 -1.04 33.18
C THR A 193 30.63 -1.86 32.37
N CYS A 194 30.16 -2.69 31.44
CA CYS A 194 31.04 -3.46 30.57
C CYS A 194 31.74 -2.57 29.53
N ASP A 195 33.05 -2.41 29.65
CA ASP A 195 33.87 -1.62 28.70
C ASP A 195 34.27 -2.40 27.44
N VAL A 196 34.01 -3.71 27.43
CA VAL A 196 34.42 -4.65 26.38
C VAL A 196 33.36 -4.76 25.29
N SER A 197 32.07 -4.82 25.65
CA SER A 197 30.98 -5.06 24.71
C SER A 197 30.83 -4.01 23.62
N PRO A 198 30.98 -2.68 23.86
CA PRO A 198 30.90 -1.69 22.79
C PRO A 198 32.06 -1.81 21.80
N LYS A 199 33.28 -2.07 22.31
CA LYS A 199 34.49 -2.20 21.48
C LYS A 199 34.40 -3.41 20.55
N LEU A 200 33.96 -4.55 21.07
CA LEU A 200 33.73 -5.75 20.26
C LEU A 200 32.61 -5.52 19.25
N ALA A 201 31.52 -4.87 19.65
CA ALA A 201 30.41 -4.61 18.75
C ALA A 201 30.80 -3.72 17.57
N MET A 202 31.57 -2.66 17.80
CA MET A 202 32.08 -1.80 16.72
C MET A 202 33.06 -2.53 15.78
N ALA A 203 33.87 -3.46 16.30
CA ALA A 203 34.76 -4.27 15.48
C ALA A 203 33.98 -5.20 14.54
N GLU A 204 32.86 -5.76 15.01
CA GLU A 204 31.98 -6.59 14.20
C GLU A 204 31.21 -5.77 13.15
N ILE A 205 30.67 -4.61 13.54
CA ILE A 205 30.02 -3.68 12.61
C ILE A 205 30.95 -3.30 11.46
N LYS A 206 32.23 -3.00 11.77
CA LYS A 206 33.24 -2.65 10.76
C LYS A 206 33.59 -3.81 9.83
N ARG A 207 33.51 -5.05 10.31
CA ARG A 207 33.76 -6.27 9.52
C ARG A 207 32.57 -6.66 8.64
N SER A 208 31.36 -6.29 9.04
CA SER A 208 30.11 -6.62 8.35
C SER A 208 29.66 -5.59 7.31
N ALA A 209 30.38 -4.48 7.12
CA ALA A 209 30.10 -3.50 6.06
C ALA A 209 30.69 -3.98 4.71
N PRO A 210 29.92 -3.99 3.59
CA PRO A 210 30.41 -4.49 2.31
C PRO A 210 31.49 -3.58 1.71
N GLU A 211 32.52 -4.20 1.12
CA GLU A 211 33.54 -3.56 0.29
C GLU A 211 32.90 -2.93 -0.96
N LYS A 212 33.30 -1.70 -1.30
CA LYS A 212 32.85 -0.97 -2.50
C LYS A 212 33.31 -1.70 -3.76
N SER A 213 32.43 -2.39 -4.48
CA SER A 213 32.69 -2.79 -5.88
C SER A 213 32.15 -1.73 -6.84
N GLY A 214 33.07 -1.08 -7.56
CA GLY A 214 32.78 -0.06 -8.55
C GLY A 214 32.20 -0.60 -9.88
N PRO A 215 31.72 0.29 -10.76
CA PRO A 215 30.95 -0.07 -11.95
C PRO A 215 31.85 -0.43 -13.14
N THR A 216 31.45 -1.44 -13.92
CA THR A 216 31.98 -1.63 -15.29
C THR A 216 31.01 -0.97 -16.28
N PRO A 217 31.48 -0.06 -17.16
CA PRO A 217 30.62 0.67 -18.08
C PRO A 217 30.30 -0.15 -19.32
N GLY A 218 29.00 -0.29 -19.62
CA GLY A 218 28.51 -0.91 -20.86
C GLY A 218 27.06 -0.52 -21.10
N ALA A 219 26.86 0.64 -21.70
CA ALA A 219 25.55 1.13 -22.13
C ALA A 219 24.94 0.20 -23.18
N SER A 220 23.65 -0.14 -23.03
CA SER A 220 22.80 -0.44 -24.18
C SER A 220 21.38 0.06 -23.91
N ILE A 221 20.83 0.70 -24.95
CA ILE A 221 19.60 1.49 -24.98
C ILE A 221 18.39 0.63 -24.57
N ALA A 222 17.71 1.01 -23.49
CA ALA A 222 16.51 0.34 -23.01
C ALA A 222 15.36 0.44 -24.04
N ARG A 223 15.15 -0.62 -24.83
CA ARG A 223 13.97 -0.77 -25.67
C ARG A 223 12.75 -0.92 -24.76
N ARG A 224 11.81 0.03 -24.80
CA ARG A 224 10.56 0.01 -24.03
C ARG A 224 9.83 -1.32 -24.27
N LEU A 225 9.66 -2.11 -23.22
CA LEU A 225 8.90 -3.36 -23.29
C LEU A 225 7.44 -3.04 -23.62
N LYS A 226 6.77 -3.91 -24.39
CA LYS A 226 5.34 -3.80 -24.71
C LYS A 226 4.61 -5.02 -24.15
N SER A 227 3.48 -4.78 -23.51
CA SER A 227 2.55 -5.82 -23.03
C SER A 227 1.57 -6.24 -24.12
N ASP A 228 1.14 -7.50 -24.10
CA ASP A 228 0.13 -8.06 -25.00
C ASP A 228 -1.32 -7.59 -24.72
N ARG A 229 -1.51 -6.81 -23.65
CA ARG A 229 -2.80 -6.29 -23.17
C ARG A 229 -3.84 -7.38 -22.87
N GLY A 230 -3.39 -8.61 -22.61
CA GLY A 230 -4.23 -9.75 -22.26
C GLY A 230 -4.85 -9.65 -20.86
N LYS A 231 -5.41 -10.77 -20.37
CA LYS A 231 -6.02 -10.87 -19.03
C LYS A 231 -5.10 -10.30 -17.95
N TRP A 232 -3.85 -10.74 -17.92
CA TRP A 232 -2.90 -10.36 -16.89
C TRP A 232 -2.53 -8.89 -16.91
N TYR A 233 -2.48 -8.26 -18.09
CA TYR A 233 -2.29 -6.82 -18.18
C TYR A 233 -3.40 -6.09 -17.44
N LYS A 234 -4.67 -6.47 -17.64
CA LYS A 234 -5.82 -5.84 -16.97
C LYS A 234 -5.79 -6.03 -15.45
N GLU A 235 -5.22 -7.14 -14.98
CA GLU A 235 -5.11 -7.46 -13.55
C GLU A 235 -4.08 -6.62 -12.81
N VAL A 236 -2.99 -6.22 -13.47
CA VAL A 236 -1.81 -5.61 -12.81
C VAL A 236 -1.51 -4.18 -13.24
N VAL A 237 -2.05 -3.73 -14.38
CA VAL A 237 -1.87 -2.36 -14.86
C VAL A 237 -2.43 -1.34 -13.87
N GLY A 238 -1.65 -0.30 -13.56
CA GLY A 238 -2.05 0.75 -12.62
C GLY A 238 -2.22 0.26 -11.18
N LYS A 239 -1.61 -0.89 -10.82
CA LYS A 239 -1.69 -1.47 -9.47
C LYS A 239 -0.35 -1.39 -8.74
N GLN A 240 -0.43 -1.35 -7.42
CA GLN A 240 0.69 -1.63 -6.53
C GLN A 240 0.63 -3.10 -6.11
N LEU A 241 1.70 -3.84 -6.34
CA LEU A 241 1.89 -5.20 -5.87
C LEU A 241 2.67 -5.18 -4.58
N VAL A 242 2.11 -5.70 -3.50
CA VAL A 242 2.73 -5.73 -2.17
C VAL A 242 3.01 -7.16 -1.77
N TYR A 243 4.28 -7.50 -1.54
CA TYR A 243 4.66 -8.75 -0.91
C TYR A 243 4.95 -8.51 0.56
N ILE A 244 4.42 -9.39 1.42
CA ILE A 244 4.67 -9.39 2.85
C ILE A 244 5.11 -10.80 3.22
N TYR A 245 6.22 -10.91 3.94
CA TYR A 245 6.67 -12.16 4.55
C TYR A 245 6.95 -11.97 6.02
N VAL A 246 6.40 -12.87 6.82
CA VAL A 246 6.62 -12.95 8.26
C VAL A 246 6.95 -14.40 8.58
N GLY A 247 8.16 -14.65 9.09
CA GLY A 247 8.59 -16.00 9.43
C GLY A 247 9.98 -16.03 10.06
N ASN A 248 10.20 -16.93 11.02
CA ASN A 248 11.50 -17.13 11.69
C ASN A 248 12.12 -15.86 12.30
N GLY A 249 11.29 -14.91 12.74
CA GLY A 249 11.74 -13.60 13.25
C GLY A 249 12.14 -12.59 12.16
N TYR A 250 11.97 -12.93 10.89
CA TYR A 250 12.19 -12.07 9.74
C TYR A 250 10.88 -11.47 9.26
N ARG A 251 10.96 -10.22 8.82
CA ARG A 251 9.87 -9.48 8.23
C ARG A 251 10.35 -8.79 6.97
N LYS A 252 9.54 -8.84 5.93
CA LYS A 252 9.87 -8.26 4.64
C LYS A 252 8.61 -7.70 4.00
N LYS A 253 8.67 -6.45 3.56
CA LYS A 253 7.64 -5.78 2.77
C LYS A 253 8.26 -5.25 1.49
N GLU A 254 7.76 -5.69 0.35
CA GLU A 254 8.15 -5.18 -0.96
C GLU A 254 6.93 -4.60 -1.67
N LYS A 255 7.13 -3.50 -2.39
CA LYS A 255 6.12 -2.82 -3.18
C LYS A 255 6.63 -2.65 -4.60
N ILE A 256 5.81 -2.97 -5.57
CA ILE A 256 6.07 -2.74 -7.00
C ILE A 256 4.88 -1.98 -7.55
N TRP A 257 5.10 -0.75 -7.99
CA TRP A 257 4.10 0.09 -8.64
C TRP A 257 4.20 -0.11 -10.15
N LEU A 258 3.17 -0.68 -10.77
CA LEU A 258 3.10 -0.91 -12.20
C LEU A 258 2.24 0.18 -12.84
N CYS A 259 2.87 1.20 -13.41
CA CYS A 259 2.19 2.36 -14.00
C CYS A 259 1.52 2.00 -15.33
N SER A 260 0.41 2.66 -15.69
CA SER A 260 -0.29 2.39 -16.95
C SER A 260 0.52 2.74 -18.21
N ASP A 261 1.49 3.63 -18.09
CA ASP A 261 2.43 4.00 -19.14
C ASP A 261 3.52 2.94 -19.41
N GLY A 262 3.51 1.82 -18.68
CA GLY A 262 4.50 0.75 -18.80
C GLY A 262 5.79 1.01 -18.04
N THR A 263 5.88 2.07 -17.23
CA THR A 263 6.96 2.23 -16.27
C THR A 263 6.63 1.55 -14.95
N PHE A 264 7.64 1.16 -14.18
CA PHE A 264 7.44 0.69 -12.82
C PHE A 264 8.37 1.41 -11.85
N GLN A 265 7.95 1.44 -10.59
CA GLN A 265 8.80 1.75 -9.45
C GLN A 265 8.76 0.59 -8.47
N SER A 266 9.80 0.42 -7.67
CA SER A 266 9.82 -0.56 -6.60
C SER A 266 10.45 0.00 -5.33
N SER A 267 9.94 -0.47 -4.20
CA SER A 267 10.55 -0.24 -2.89
C SER A 267 10.50 -1.54 -2.09
N GLY A 268 11.43 -1.70 -1.18
CA GLY A 268 11.49 -2.86 -0.31
C GLY A 268 12.12 -2.49 1.02
N TYR A 269 11.62 -3.13 2.08
CA TYR A 269 12.15 -3.07 3.43
C TYR A 269 12.19 -4.49 4.00
N GLY A 270 13.37 -4.96 4.40
CA GLY A 270 13.59 -6.35 4.84
C GLY A 270 14.68 -7.07 4.06
N GLY A 271 15.58 -7.75 4.79
CA GLY A 271 16.89 -8.19 4.31
C GLY A 271 16.94 -9.16 3.11
N SER A 272 18.00 -8.94 2.32
CA SER A 272 18.85 -9.81 1.48
C SER A 272 18.29 -10.82 0.47
N ILE A 273 16.99 -11.04 0.31
CA ILE A 273 16.52 -11.74 -0.90
C ILE A 273 15.18 -11.18 -1.35
N SER A 274 15.23 -10.23 -2.28
CA SER A 274 14.04 -9.85 -3.03
C SER A 274 13.65 -10.99 -3.95
N SER A 275 12.35 -11.19 -4.15
CA SER A 275 11.85 -11.94 -5.31
C SER A 275 12.42 -11.35 -6.62
N LEU A 276 12.73 -10.05 -6.60
CA LEU A 276 13.48 -9.27 -7.60
C LEU A 276 14.98 -9.58 -7.70
N GLY A 277 15.52 -10.45 -6.84
CA GLY A 277 16.95 -10.77 -6.74
C GLY A 277 17.82 -9.56 -6.37
N SER A 278 19.14 -9.73 -6.30
CA SER A 278 20.15 -8.69 -5.94
C SER A 278 20.12 -7.41 -6.79
N VAL A 279 19.25 -7.39 -7.80
CA VAL A 279 19.14 -6.44 -8.88
C VAL A 279 18.38 -5.17 -8.48
N ALA A 280 17.43 -5.29 -7.55
CA ALA A 280 16.60 -4.19 -7.05
C ALA A 280 17.35 -3.18 -6.14
N PHE A 281 18.58 -3.49 -5.74
CA PHE A 281 19.37 -2.71 -4.77
C PHE A 281 20.57 -1.97 -5.37
N SER A 282 20.75 -2.02 -6.70
CA SER A 282 21.76 -1.23 -7.42
C SER A 282 21.19 0.11 -7.90
N ASP A 283 22.04 1.12 -8.11
CA ASP A 283 21.61 2.38 -8.74
C ASP A 283 20.87 2.09 -10.05
N GLY A 284 19.62 2.55 -10.17
CA GLY A 284 18.73 2.24 -11.30
C GLY A 284 17.88 0.96 -11.15
N GLY A 285 17.95 0.23 -10.03
CA GLY A 285 17.20 -0.99 -9.73
C GLY A 285 15.80 -0.78 -9.13
N ARG A 286 15.40 0.47 -8.85
CA ARG A 286 14.11 0.81 -8.24
C ARG A 286 13.09 1.38 -9.21
N HIS A 287 13.46 1.51 -10.48
CA HIS A 287 12.61 2.02 -11.53
C HIS A 287 12.98 1.38 -12.86
N GLY A 288 12.05 1.38 -13.79
CA GLY A 288 12.28 0.80 -15.10
C GLY A 288 11.02 0.70 -15.93
N ASN A 289 11.02 -0.21 -16.91
CA ASN A 289 9.85 -0.53 -17.71
C ASN A 289 9.36 -1.93 -17.38
N TRP A 290 8.06 -2.14 -17.38
CA TRP A 290 7.47 -3.45 -17.22
C TRP A 290 6.66 -3.82 -18.45
N ALA A 291 6.51 -5.12 -18.67
CA ALA A 291 5.51 -5.65 -19.58
C ALA A 291 4.99 -6.98 -19.08
N VAL A 292 3.80 -7.34 -19.52
CA VAL A 292 3.26 -8.68 -19.36
C VAL A 292 2.91 -9.27 -20.71
N ASN A 293 3.37 -10.49 -20.95
CA ASN A 293 3.09 -11.24 -22.15
C ASN A 293 2.71 -12.66 -21.74
N SER A 294 1.53 -13.11 -22.16
CA SER A 294 0.86 -14.30 -21.64
C SER A 294 0.76 -14.21 -20.11
N ASP A 295 1.33 -15.18 -19.40
CA ASP A 295 1.39 -15.26 -17.95
C ASP A 295 2.73 -14.79 -17.38
N ILE A 296 3.59 -14.13 -18.16
CA ILE A 296 4.92 -13.69 -17.69
C ILE A 296 4.98 -12.17 -17.51
N LEU A 297 5.16 -11.72 -16.27
CA LEU A 297 5.53 -10.34 -15.94
C LEU A 297 7.04 -10.16 -16.08
N THR A 298 7.47 -9.20 -16.87
CA THR A 298 8.88 -8.81 -17.01
C THR A 298 9.08 -7.40 -16.45
N LEU A 299 10.08 -7.23 -15.58
CA LEU A 299 10.56 -5.94 -15.08
C LEU A 299 11.95 -5.69 -15.66
N ALA A 300 12.10 -4.72 -16.55
CA ALA A 300 13.39 -4.27 -17.07
C ALA A 300 13.83 -3.02 -16.31
N PHE A 301 14.90 -3.15 -15.53
CA PHE A 301 15.41 -2.11 -14.64
C PHE A 301 16.24 -1.07 -15.42
N GLY A 302 16.33 0.15 -14.86
CA GLY A 302 17.12 1.24 -15.45
C GLY A 302 18.62 0.92 -15.60
N ASN A 303 19.15 -0.01 -14.81
CA ASN A 303 20.53 -0.50 -14.89
C ASN A 303 20.76 -1.53 -16.02
N GLY A 304 19.76 -1.83 -16.86
CA GLY A 304 19.86 -2.76 -18.00
C GLY A 304 19.57 -4.22 -17.68
N SER A 305 19.38 -4.56 -16.41
CA SER A 305 18.98 -5.91 -15.99
C SER A 305 17.48 -6.16 -16.14
N SER A 306 17.03 -7.41 -16.01
CA SER A 306 15.61 -7.74 -16.00
C SER A 306 15.25 -8.89 -15.07
N ALA A 307 14.08 -8.82 -14.44
CA ALA A 307 13.43 -9.92 -13.72
C ALA A 307 12.19 -10.40 -14.47
N LYS A 308 11.87 -11.69 -14.35
CA LYS A 308 10.68 -12.31 -14.95
C LYS A 308 9.96 -13.16 -13.93
N TYR A 309 8.63 -13.09 -13.91
CA TYR A 309 7.77 -13.85 -13.01
C TYR A 309 6.64 -14.50 -13.76
N LYS A 310 6.35 -15.76 -13.42
CA LYS A 310 5.11 -16.41 -13.80
C LYS A 310 3.98 -15.94 -12.89
N LEU A 311 2.93 -15.41 -13.51
CA LEU A 311 1.73 -14.93 -12.87
C LEU A 311 0.74 -16.09 -12.72
N SER A 312 0.21 -16.24 -11.52
CA SER A 312 -0.90 -17.13 -11.23
C SER A 312 -1.89 -16.49 -10.25
N LEU A 313 -3.12 -17.00 -10.27
CA LEU A 313 -4.20 -16.58 -9.38
C LEU A 313 -4.64 -17.82 -8.64
N TYR A 314 -4.52 -17.79 -7.32
CA TYR A 314 -4.96 -18.86 -6.44
C TYR A 314 -5.65 -18.24 -5.24
N ASP A 315 -6.84 -18.75 -4.91
CA ASP A 315 -7.66 -18.23 -3.82
C ASP A 315 -7.80 -16.69 -3.87
N GLY A 316 -8.04 -16.12 -5.07
CA GLY A 316 -8.27 -14.69 -5.24
C GLY A 316 -7.03 -13.80 -5.09
N PHE A 317 -5.89 -14.34 -4.67
CA PHE A 317 -4.62 -13.63 -4.53
C PHE A 317 -3.74 -13.78 -5.76
N LEU A 318 -2.98 -12.73 -6.06
CA LEU A 318 -1.98 -12.74 -7.13
C LEU A 318 -0.72 -13.47 -6.65
N TYR A 319 -0.12 -14.27 -7.50
CA TYR A 319 1.16 -14.92 -7.24
C TYR A 319 2.16 -14.62 -8.35
N LEU A 320 3.40 -14.35 -7.96
CA LEU A 320 4.58 -14.26 -8.84
C LEU A 320 5.51 -15.41 -8.45
N ASP A 321 5.73 -16.37 -9.34
CA ASP A 321 6.55 -17.58 -9.10
C ASP A 321 6.23 -18.27 -7.75
N ASN A 322 4.93 -18.49 -7.50
CA ASN A 322 4.40 -19.10 -6.27
C ASN A 322 4.55 -18.24 -4.99
N THR A 323 5.00 -17.00 -5.12
CA THR A 323 5.03 -16.03 -4.02
C THR A 323 3.78 -15.16 -4.08
N ARG A 324 3.02 -15.09 -2.99
CA ARG A 324 1.77 -14.31 -2.92
C ARG A 324 2.05 -12.80 -2.86
N TYR A 325 1.33 -12.03 -3.66
CA TYR A 325 1.31 -10.57 -3.64
C TYR A 325 -0.12 -10.06 -3.46
N PHE A 326 -0.26 -9.01 -2.66
CA PHE A 326 -1.47 -8.23 -2.56
C PHE A 326 -1.52 -7.21 -3.71
N ARG A 327 -2.66 -7.11 -4.37
CA ARG A 327 -2.93 -6.01 -5.31
C ARG A 327 -3.60 -4.90 -4.54
N THR A 328 -3.06 -3.69 -4.65
CA THR A 328 -3.53 -2.51 -3.92
C THR A 328 -3.59 -1.31 -4.86
N ALA A 329 -4.21 -0.21 -4.41
CA ALA A 329 -4.27 1.03 -5.15
C ALA A 329 -2.85 1.58 -5.39
N ASN A 330 -2.58 2.00 -6.62
CA ASN A 330 -1.32 2.65 -6.94
C ASN A 330 -1.38 4.13 -6.54
N ASP A 331 -0.57 4.51 -5.55
CA ASP A 331 -0.44 5.85 -4.99
C ASP A 331 0.69 6.67 -5.62
N VAL A 332 1.44 6.09 -6.56
CA VAL A 332 2.63 6.71 -7.18
C VAL A 332 2.39 7.12 -8.62
N CYS A 333 1.68 6.30 -9.39
CA CYS A 333 1.44 6.55 -10.80
C CYS A 333 0.11 5.93 -11.26
N LYS A 334 -0.58 6.62 -12.16
CA LYS A 334 -1.85 6.16 -12.74
C LYS A 334 -1.59 5.60 -14.13
#